data_AF-A0A1G8BHE5-F1
#
_entry.id   AF-A0A1G8BHE5-F1
#
_cell.length_a   1.000
_cell.length_b   1.000
_cell.length_c   1.000
_cell.angle_alpha   90.00
_cell.angle_beta   90.00
_cell.angle_gamma   90.00
#
_symmetry.space_group_name_H-M   'P 1'
#
loop_
_entity.id
_entity.type
_entity.pdbx_description
1 polymer ?
#
loop_
_entity_poly.entity_id
_entity_poly.type
_entity_poly.pdbx_seq_one_letter_code
_entity_poly.pdbx_strand_id
1 'polypeptide(L)' 'MNLSPLTAAEFLAQILPPLGYEHHIVVERRGVLLWVRRDELQTDDAICFYDGDCREVFTPNDPRLYTLMK' A
#
# COMPACT_ATOMS: atom_id res chain seq x y z
N MET A 1 15.34 -1.84 -23.93
CA MET A 1 14.91 -1.63 -22.54
C MET A 1 14.96 -2.97 -21.85
N ASN A 2 15.79 -3.10 -20.82
CA ASN A 2 15.90 -4.32 -20.03
C ASN A 2 14.85 -4.19 -18.92
N LEU A 3 13.67 -4.78 -19.10
CA LEU A 3 12.67 -4.81 -18.03
C LEU A 3 13.06 -5.97 -17.12
N SER A 4 13.64 -5.67 -15.96
CA SER A 4 13.72 -6.63 -14.87
C SER A 4 12.30 -7.12 -14.56
N PRO A 5 12.10 -8.43 -14.30
CA PRO A 5 10.79 -8.92 -13.91
C PRO A 5 10.31 -8.17 -12.67
N LEU A 6 9.07 -7.69 -12.71
CA LEU A 6 8.44 -7.03 -11.58
C LEU A 6 8.44 -7.98 -10.37
N THR A 7 8.74 -7.45 -9.20
CA THR A 7 8.50 -8.15 -7.93
C THR A 7 7.00 -8.36 -7.73
N ALA A 8 6.62 -9.34 -6.91
CA ALA A 8 5.21 -9.61 -6.63
C ALA A 8 4.50 -8.38 -6.03
N ALA A 9 5.18 -7.59 -5.19
CA ALA A 9 4.64 -6.35 -4.65
C ALA A 9 4.39 -5.30 -5.74
N GLU A 10 5.33 -5.13 -6.67
CA GLU A 10 5.17 -4.20 -7.80
C GLU A 10 4.08 -4.62 -8.79
N PHE A 11 3.89 -5.93 -8.98
CA PHE A 11 2.76 -6.45 -9.76
C PHE A 11 1.43 -6.17 -9.06
N LEU A 12 1.32 -6.46 -7.76
CA LEU A 12 0.11 -6.21 -6.97
C LEU A 12 -0.23 -4.72 -6.90
N ALA A 13 0.77 -3.84 -6.90
CA ALA A 13 0.59 -2.40 -6.94
C ALA A 13 -0.01 -1.86 -8.27
N GLN A 14 0.05 -2.65 -9.34
CA GLN A 14 -0.41 -2.26 -10.68
C GLN A 14 -1.78 -2.84 -11.06
N ILE A 15 -2.31 -3.76 -10.25
CA ILE A 15 -3.61 -4.37 -10.49
C ILE A 15 -4.69 -3.72 -9.63
N LEU A 16 -5.93 -3.81 -10.10
CA LEU A 16 -7.09 -3.45 -9.29
C LEU A 16 -7.30 -4.48 -8.16
N PRO A 17 -7.87 -4.03 -7.02
CA PRO A 17 -8.23 -4.92 -5.93
C PRO A 17 -9.16 -6.02 -6.46
N PRO A 18 -9.02 -7.26 -5.97
CA PRO A 18 -10.09 -8.23 -6.09
C PRO A 18 -11.37 -7.66 -5.45
N LEU A 19 -12.53 -8.00 -6.00
CA LEU A 19 -13.83 -7.60 -5.45
C LEU A 19 -13.93 -7.97 -3.96
N GLY A 20 -14.32 -7.02 -3.11
CA GLY A 20 -14.39 -7.17 -1.66
C GLY A 20 -13.11 -6.81 -0.89
N TYR A 21 -12.01 -6.54 -1.61
CA TYR A 21 -10.74 -6.06 -1.05
C TYR A 21 -10.51 -4.58 -1.28
N GLU A 22 -11.56 -3.83 -1.61
CA GLU A 22 -11.49 -2.38 -1.74
C GLU A 22 -10.95 -1.78 -0.42
N HIS A 23 -10.03 -0.82 -0.54
CA HIS A 23 -9.37 -0.15 0.60
C HIS A 23 -8.49 -1.03 1.48
N HIS A 24 -8.15 -2.24 1.05
CA HIS A 24 -7.17 -3.06 1.75
C HIS A 24 -5.75 -2.60 1.39
N ILE A 25 -4.84 -2.83 2.31
CA ILE A 25 -3.42 -2.48 2.20
C ILE A 25 -2.68 -3.77 1.88
N VAL A 26 -1.81 -3.76 0.88
CA VAL A 26 -0.86 -4.86 0.69
C VAL A 26 0.25 -4.70 1.72
N VAL A 27 0.40 -5.69 2.58
CA VAL A 27 1.50 -5.77 3.54
C VAL A 27 2.30 -7.03 3.32
N GLU A 28 3.59 -7.00 3.64
CA GLU A 28 4.41 -8.18 3.81
C GLU A 28 4.45 -8.54 5.30
N ARG A 29 3.92 -9.72 5.62
CA ARG A 29 3.96 -10.30 6.96
C ARG A 29 4.75 -11.59 6.90
N ARG A 30 5.92 -11.61 7.54
CA ARG A 30 6.79 -12.80 7.63
C ARG A 30 7.12 -13.41 6.25
N GLY A 31 7.37 -12.57 5.24
CA GLY A 31 7.71 -13.01 3.89
C GLY A 31 6.53 -13.33 2.97
N VAL A 32 5.29 -13.06 3.42
CA VAL A 32 4.07 -13.31 2.65
C VAL A 32 3.32 -12.01 2.42
N LEU A 33 2.88 -11.77 1.18
CA LEU A 33 2.08 -10.60 0.80
C LEU A 33 0.59 -10.86 1.09
N LEU A 34 -0.05 -9.94 1.80
CA LEU A 34 -1.42 -10.05 2.26
C LEU A 34 -2.18 -8.75 1.99
N TRP A 35 -3.47 -8.87 1.65
CA TRP A 35 -4.43 -7.78 1.68
C TRP A 35 -5.01 -7.65 3.08
N VAL A 36 -4.81 -6.52 3.74
CA VAL A 36 -5.18 -6.33 5.16
C VAL A 36 -5.93 -5.02 5.33
N ARG A 37 -7.01 -5.01 6.11
CA ARG A 37 -7.69 -3.76 6.44
C ARG A 37 -6.85 -2.92 7.40
N ARG A 38 -7.04 -1.61 7.39
CA ARG A 38 -6.26 -0.69 8.24
C ARG A 38 -6.38 -1.01 9.74
N ASP A 39 -7.53 -1.50 10.18
CA ASP A 39 -7.82 -1.91 11.56
C ASP A 39 -7.26 -3.29 11.93
N GLU A 40 -6.78 -4.06 10.95
CA GLU A 40 -6.19 -5.39 11.11
C GLU A 40 -4.65 -5.38 11.01
N LEU A 41 -4.06 -4.19 10.84
CA LEU A 41 -2.61 -4.02 10.77
C LEU A 41 -1.94 -4.43 12.09
N GLN A 42 -0.88 -5.21 11.96
CA GLN A 42 -0.01 -5.63 13.05
C GLN A 42 1.27 -4.80 13.06
N THR A 43 1.93 -4.75 14.22
CA THR A 43 3.18 -3.98 14.37
C THR A 43 4.33 -4.53 13.52
N ASP A 44 4.30 -5.82 13.19
CA ASP A 44 5.29 -6.49 12.35
C ASP A 44 4.97 -6.46 10.84
N ASP A 45 3.88 -5.81 10.44
CA ASP A 45 3.53 -5.65 9.03
C ASP A 45 4.42 -4.61 8.35
N ALA A 46 5.08 -5.01 7.27
CA ALA A 46 5.71 -4.06 6.36
C ALA A 46 4.69 -3.64 5.29
N ILE A 47 4.28 -2.37 5.29
CA ILE A 47 3.35 -1.86 4.27
C ILE A 47 4.06 -1.81 2.92
N CYS A 48 3.57 -2.60 1.96
CA CYS A 48 4.12 -2.69 0.61
C CYS A 48 3.37 -1.78 -0.37
N PHE A 49 2.04 -1.68 -0.25
CA PHE A 49 1.21 -0.87 -1.15
C PHE A 49 -0.16 -0.54 -0.54
N TYR A 50 -0.76 0.56 -1.00
CA TYR A 50 -2.14 0.92 -0.69
C TYR A 50 -3.00 0.73 -1.92
N ASP A 51 -3.90 -0.23 -1.88
CA ASP A 51 -4.89 -0.36 -2.93
C ASP A 51 -6.06 0.57 -2.68
N GLY A 52 -6.21 1.49 -3.63
CA GLY A 52 -7.54 1.93 -4.01
C GLY A 52 -7.79 3.41 -3.93
N ASP A 53 -6.84 4.25 -3.49
CA ASP A 53 -7.04 5.70 -3.68
C ASP A 53 -5.78 6.58 -3.78
N CYS A 54 -4.56 6.18 -3.38
CA CYS A 54 -3.42 7.11 -3.33
C CYS A 54 -3.71 8.48 -2.66
N ARG A 55 -4.84 8.66 -1.97
CA ARG A 55 -5.20 9.92 -1.32
C ARG A 55 -4.48 10.09 0.00
N GLU A 56 -3.71 9.13 0.49
CA GLU A 56 -2.87 9.33 1.68
C GLU A 56 -1.39 9.03 1.45
N VAL A 57 -0.93 8.93 0.20
CA VAL A 57 0.52 9.02 -0.06
C VAL A 57 0.88 10.50 -0.08
N PHE A 58 1.20 11.05 1.09
CA PHE A 58 1.72 12.41 1.16
C PHE A 58 3.06 12.47 0.43
N THR A 59 3.14 13.27 -0.61
CA THR A 59 4.44 13.69 -1.12
C THR A 59 5.15 14.52 -0.04
N PRO A 60 6.50 14.61 -0.02
CA PRO A 60 7.22 15.40 0.99
C PRO A 60 6.78 16.88 1.09
N ASN A 61 6.12 17.39 0.04
CA ASN A 61 5.59 18.75 -0.04
C ASN A 61 4.05 18.80 -0.03
N ASP A 62 3.37 17.74 0.41
CA ASP A 62 1.92 17.67 0.38
C ASP A 62 1.29 18.68 1.36
N PRO A 63 0.44 19.61 0.89
CA PRO A 63 -0.13 20.67 1.73
C PRO A 63 -0.95 20.16 2.92
N ARG A 64 -1.43 18.92 2.87
CA ARG A 64 -2.23 18.30 3.93
C ARG A 64 -1.39 17.98 5.18
N LEU A 65 -0.06 17.86 5.04
CA LEU A 65 0.85 17.66 6.16
C LEU A 65 0.83 18.84 7.14
N TYR A 66 0.67 20.08 6.66
CA TYR A 66 0.67 21.28 7.52
C TYR A 66 -0.54 21.36 8.46
N THR A 67 -1.67 20.76 8.07
CA THR A 67 -2.91 20.78 8.85
C THR A 67 -2.91 19.73 9.97
N LEU A 68 -2.14 18.65 9.82
CA LEU A 68 -1.99 17.57 10.80
C LEU A 68 -0.98 17.90 11.92
N MET A 69 -0.14 18.92 11.74
CA MET A 69 0.90 19.33 12.71
C MET A 69 0.46 20.50 13.62
N LYS A 70 -0.83 20.83 13.66
CA LYS A 70 -1.45 21.73 14.65
C LYS A 70 -2.23 20.92 15.68
#